data_AF-A0A3B8L8S4-F1
#
_entry.id   AF-A0A3B8L8S4-F1
#
_cell.length_a   1.000
_cell.length_b   1.000
_cell.length_c   1.000
_cell.angle_alpha   90.00
_cell.angle_beta   90.00
_cell.angle_gamma   90.00
#
_symmetry.space_group_name_H-M   'P 1'
#
loop_
_entity.id
_entity.type
_entity.pdbx_description
1 polymer ?
#
loop_
_entity_poly.entity_id
_entity_poly.type
_entity_poly.pdbx_seq_one_letter_code
_entity_poly.pdbx_strand_id
1 'polypeptide(L)' 'MILFWLSGGPSQLDMWDPKPKAPREVRGPFDTISTALPGVRFGEHLPMQAAMADKLSILRAVDCSASNHTPITM' A
#
# COMPACT_ATOMS: atom_id res chain seq x y z
N MET A 1 -11.12 4.24 19.15
CA MET A 1 -11.18 3.95 17.70
C MET A 1 -10.95 5.25 16.96
N ILE A 2 -9.89 5.34 16.16
CA ILE A 2 -9.62 6.51 15.31
C ILE A 2 -9.88 6.06 13.87
N LEU A 3 -10.76 6.77 13.16
CA LEU A 3 -11.11 6.50 11.78
C LEU A 3 -10.56 7.63 10.90
N PHE A 4 -9.71 7.29 9.95
CA PHE A 4 -9.31 8.19 8.87
C PHE A 4 -10.21 7.94 7.67
N TRP A 5 -11.13 8.86 7.40
CA TRP A 5 -11.97 8.79 6.20
C TRP A 5 -11.22 9.36 5.00
N LEU A 6 -10.70 8.46 4.16
CA LEU A 6 -10.02 8.80 2.92
C LEU A 6 -11.01 8.56 1.78
N SER A 7 -11.62 9.62 1.25
CA SER A 7 -12.55 9.53 0.12
C SER A 7 -11.82 8.93 -1.10
N GLY A 8 -12.24 7.73 -1.54
CA GLY A 8 -11.56 6.97 -2.60
C GLY A 8 -10.42 6.06 -2.13
N GLY A 9 -10.01 6.18 -0.86
CA GLY A 9 -8.94 5.38 -0.27
C GLY A 9 -7.54 5.69 -0.82
N PRO A 10 -6.48 5.42 -0.05
CA PRO A 10 -5.13 5.49 -0.56
C PRO A 10 -4.84 4.25 -1.41
N SER A 11 -4.11 4.44 -2.51
CA SER A 11 -3.72 3.37 -3.42
C SER A 11 -2.87 2.31 -2.69
N GLN A 12 -3.25 1.03 -2.81
CA GLN A 12 -2.48 -0.08 -2.24
C GLN A 12 -1.03 -0.11 -2.76
N LEU A 13 -0.84 0.28 -4.03
CA LEU A 13 0.45 0.29 -4.73
C LEU A 13 1.38 1.41 -4.23
N ASP A 14 0.84 2.37 -3.48
CA ASP A 14 1.60 3.51 -2.96
C ASP A 14 1.87 3.37 -1.46
N MET A 15 1.38 2.29 -0.83
CA MET A 15 1.39 2.09 0.61
C MET A 15 2.17 0.85 1.07
N TRP A 16 1.47 -0.14 1.64
CA TRP A 16 2.07 -1.29 2.33
C TRP A 16 2.38 -2.48 1.40
N ASP A 17 2.02 -2.37 0.11
CA ASP A 17 2.24 -3.40 -0.90
C ASP A 17 2.57 -2.79 -2.29
N PRO A 18 3.72 -2.09 -2.42
CA PRO A 18 4.00 -1.26 -3.60
C PRO A 18 4.47 -2.01 -4.86
N LYS A 19 4.38 -3.35 -4.87
CA LYS A 19 4.73 -4.23 -6.00
C LYS A 19 5.98 -3.79 -6.80
N PRO A 20 7.17 -3.63 -6.18
CA PRO A 20 8.35 -3.04 -6.83
C PRO A 20 8.88 -3.83 -8.03
N LYS A 21 8.49 -5.11 -8.15
CA LYS A 21 8.87 -6.02 -9.25
C LYS A 21 7.83 -6.06 -10.38
N ALA A 22 6.68 -5.40 -10.22
CA ALA A 22 5.66 -5.33 -11.26
C ALA A 22 6.11 -4.36 -12.38
N PRO A 23 5.53 -4.49 -13.59
CA PRO A 23 5.75 -3.54 -14.68
C PRO A 23 5.45 -2.09 -14.25
N ARG A 24 6.10 -1.13 -14.93
CA ARG A 24 6.00 0.30 -14.57
C ARG A 24 4.55 0.81 -14.67
N GLU A 25 3.76 0.21 -15.54
CA GLU A 25 2.36 0.52 -15.81
C GLU A 25 1.43 -0.01 -14.71
N VAL A 26 1.88 -0.99 -13.91
CA VAL A 26 1.11 -1.63 -12.84
C VAL A 26 1.48 -1.08 -11.48
N ARG A 27 2.73 -0.67 -11.27
CA ARG A 27 3.17 -0.04 -10.02
C ARG A 27 2.74 1.43 -9.99
N GLY A 28 2.59 1.96 -8.78
CA GLY A 28 2.33 3.38 -8.58
C GLY A 28 3.49 4.28 -9.03
N PRO A 29 3.28 5.61 -9.09
CA PRO A 29 4.29 6.55 -9.56
C PRO A 29 5.46 6.75 -8.58
N PHE A 30 5.30 6.29 -7.34
CA PHE A 30 6.24 6.51 -6.25
C PHE A 30 7.27 5.38 -6.12
N ASP A 31 8.41 5.70 -5.51
CA ASP A 31 9.44 4.74 -5.18
C ASP A 31 9.13 3.97 -3.88
N THR A 32 9.95 2.96 -3.61
CA THR A 32 9.78 2.09 -2.44
C THR A 32 10.99 2.15 -1.52
N ILE A 33 10.75 2.09 -0.22
CA ILE A 33 11.78 2.07 0.82
C ILE A 33 11.83 0.71 1.53
N SER A 34 13.02 0.34 2.01
CA SER A 34 13.17 -0.82 2.91
C SER A 34 12.53 -0.54 4.25
N THR A 35 11.97 -1.57 4.88
CA THR A 35 11.46 -1.47 6.26
C THR A 35 12.44 -2.11 7.25
N ALA A 36 12.11 -2.04 8.55
CA ALA A 36 12.83 -2.75 9.61
C ALA A 36 12.77 -4.28 9.46
N LEU A 37 11.82 -4.82 8.68
CA LEU A 37 11.72 -6.26 8.39
C LEU A 37 12.44 -6.59 7.06
N PRO A 38 13.44 -7.49 7.08
CA PRO A 38 14.13 -7.91 5.85
C PRO A 38 13.17 -8.44 4.79
N GLY A 39 13.34 -7.98 3.55
CA GLY A 39 12.50 -8.40 2.42
C GLY A 39 11.14 -7.71 2.31
N VAL A 40 10.75 -6.89 3.30
CA VAL A 40 9.53 -6.08 3.25
C VAL A 40 9.87 -4.66 2.77
N ARG A 41 9.02 -4.12 1.89
CA ARG A 41 9.11 -2.75 1.38
C ARG A 41 7.76 -2.06 1.47
N PHE A 42 7.79 -0.76 1.77
CA PHE A 42 6.64 0.15 1.74
C PHE A 42 6.90 1.30 0.76
N GLY A 43 5.87 2.09 0.44
CA GLY A 43 6.01 3.32 -0.32
C GLY A 43 6.88 4.36 0.39
N GLU A 44 7.60 5.17 -0.38
CA GLU A 44 8.55 6.17 0.14
C GLU A 44 7.95 7.20 1.12
N HIS A 45 6.63 7.43 1.04
CA HIS A 45 5.91 8.36 1.91
C HIS A 45 5.54 7.80 3.29
N LEU A 46 5.94 6.56 3.61
CA LEU A 46 5.65 5.91 4.88
C LEU A 46 6.92 5.63 5.73
N PRO A 47 7.87 6.57 5.88
CA PRO A 47 9.17 6.29 6.51
C PRO A 47 9.04 5.89 7.99
N MET A 48 8.13 6.53 8.73
CA MET A 48 7.91 6.20 10.13
C MET A 48 7.31 4.80 10.30
N GLN A 49 6.42 4.39 9.41
CA GLN A 49 5.80 3.07 9.43
C GLN A 49 6.78 1.99 9.01
N ALA A 50 7.62 2.28 8.01
CA ALA A 50 8.71 1.41 7.59
C ALA A 50 9.70 1.15 8.73
N ALA A 51 10.02 2.18 9.52
CA ALA A 51 10.91 2.09 10.68
C ALA A 51 10.33 1.25 11.84
N MET A 52 9.01 1.14 11.94
CA MET A 52 8.33 0.35 13.00
C MET A 52 7.67 -0.92 12.46
N ALA A 53 8.08 -1.41 11.28
CA ALA A 53 7.45 -2.56 10.63
C ALA A 53 7.51 -3.85 11.47
N ASP A 54 8.50 -3.98 12.35
CA ASP A 54 8.62 -5.06 13.35
C ASP A 54 7.48 -5.07 14.38
N LYS A 55 6.74 -3.97 14.50
CA LYS A 55 5.58 -3.80 15.39
C LYS A 55 4.24 -3.89 14.66
N LEU A 56 4.26 -4.17 13.35
CA LEU A 56 3.07 -4.24 12.49
C LEU A 56 2.83 -5.66 12.01
N SER A 57 1.57 -6.08 12.04
CA SER A 57 1.12 -7.28 11.31
C SER A 57 0.66 -6.87 9.91
N ILE A 58 1.44 -7.22 8.89
CA ILE A 58 1.16 -6.86 7.50
C ILE A 58 0.30 -7.96 6.88
N LEU A 59 -0.94 -7.65 6.52
CA LEU A 59 -1.85 -8.56 5.83
C LEU A 59 -2.05 -8.14 4.37
N ARG A 60 -1.64 -9.00 3.42
CA ARG A 60 -1.81 -8.79 1.97
C ARG A 60 -2.72 -9.89 1.39
N ALA A 61 -3.96 -9.94 1.89
CA ALA A 61 -4.90 -11.01 1.58
C ALA A 61 -6.17 -10.52 0.85
N VAL A 62 -6.30 -9.22 0.63
CA VAL A 62 -7.46 -8.66 -0.09
C VAL A 62 -7.25 -8.89 -1.58
N ASP A 63 -8.15 -9.66 -2.18
CA ASP A 63 -8.28 -9.83 -3.61
C ASP A 63 -9.41 -8.93 -4.13
N CYS A 64 -9.14 -8.22 -5.22
CA CYS A 64 -10.09 -7.29 -5.83
C CYS A 64 -10.98 -7.96 -6.88
N SER A 65 -10.86 -9.27 -7.12
CA SER A 65 -11.70 -10.01 -8.09
C SER A 65 -13.21 -9.90 -7.84
N ALA A 66 -13.61 -9.76 -6.57
CA ALA A 66 -14.99 -9.58 -6.14
C ALA A 66 -15.30 -8.13 -5.68
N SER A 67 -14.50 -7.15 -6.12
CA SER A 67 -14.69 -5.75 -5.73
C SER A 67 -16.03 -5.22 -6.25
N ASN A 68 -16.84 -4.65 -5.35
CA ASN A 68 -18.09 -3.96 -5.69
C ASN A 68 -17.91 -2.44 -5.80
N HIS A 69 -16.66 -1.97 -5.87
CA HIS A 69 -16.35 -0.56 -5.93
C HIS A 69 -16.94 0.03 -7.22
N THR A 70 -18.02 0.80 -7.09
CA THR A 70 -18.58 1.54 -8.22
C THR A 70 -17.51 2.51 -8.71
N PRO A 71 -17.15 2.50 -10.01
CA PRO A 71 -16.34 3.57 -10.56
C PRO A 71 -17.10 4.88 -10.34
N ILE A 72 -16.39 5.95 -9.95
CA ILE A 72 -16.98 7.29 -10.02
C ILE A 72 -17.04 7.68 -11.50
N THR A 73 -18.02 7.15 -12.22
CA THR A 73 -18.33 7.59 -13.58
C THR A 73 -18.88 9.01 -13.47
N MET A 74 -18.14 9.95 -14.07
CA MET A 74 -18.63 11.27 -14.42
C MET A 74 -19.74 11.15 -15.46
#